data_AF-Q3KC74-F1
#
_entry.id   AF-Q3KC74-F1
#
_cell.length_a   1.000
_cell.length_b   1.000
_cell.length_c   1.000
_cell.angle_alpha   90.00
_cell.angle_beta   90.00
_cell.angle_gamma   90.00
#
_symmetry.space_group_name_H-M   'P 1'
#
loop_
_entity.id
_entity.type
_entity.pdbx_description
1 polymer ?
#
loop_
_entity_poly.entity_id
_entity_poly.type
_entity_poly.pdbx_seq_one_letter_code
_entity_poly.pdbx_strand_id
1 'polypeptide(L)' 'MIVPYADNEAAIGLYRKFGFETAGLFRDYAVRDGQWLDTLSMARLRRSTRA' A
#
# COMPACT_ATOMS: atom_id res chain seq x y z
N MET A 1 7.07 5.09 1.93
CA MET A 1 6.17 4.35 1.01
C MET A 1 6.21 2.90 1.45
N ILE A 2 5.06 2.23 1.46
CA ILE A 2 4.92 0.82 1.80
C ILE A 2 4.09 0.14 0.72
N VAL A 3 4.34 -1.14 0.46
CA VAL A 3 3.67 -1.91 -0.60
C VAL A 3 3.11 -3.23 -0.05
N PRO A 4 1.98 -3.20 0.69
CA PRO A 4 1.26 -4.42 1.04
C PRO A 4 0.72 -5.14 -0.21
N TYR A 5 0.50 -6.45 -0.09
CA TYR A 5 -0.32 -7.19 -1.05
C TYR A 5 -1.76 -6.65 -1.03
N ALA A 6 -2.41 -6.60 -2.19
CA ALA A 6 -3.74 -6.03 -2.34
C ALA A 6 -4.82 -6.83 -1.59
N ASP A 7 -4.58 -8.12 -1.37
CA ASP A 7 -5.44 -9.05 -0.63
C ASP A 7 -5.28 -8.94 0.90
N ASN A 8 -4.27 -8.23 1.40
CA ASN A 8 -4.00 -8.11 2.83
C ASN A 8 -4.77 -6.94 3.45
N GLU A 9 -6.10 -7.09 3.50
CA GLU A 9 -7.03 -6.09 4.04
C GLU A 9 -6.70 -5.70 5.50
N ALA A 10 -6.20 -6.65 6.30
CA ALA A 10 -5.80 -6.40 7.68
C ALA A 10 -4.62 -5.41 7.76
N ALA A 11 -3.58 -5.61 6.94
CA ALA A 11 -2.44 -4.70 6.88
C ALA A 11 -2.86 -3.32 6.33
N ILE A 12 -3.68 -3.30 5.27
CA ILE A 12 -4.20 -2.05 4.68
C ILE A 12 -4.99 -1.25 5.72
N GLY A 13 -5.88 -1.89 6.48
CA GLY A 13 -6.66 -1.26 7.54
C GLY A 13 -5.78 -0.71 8.66
N LEU A 14 -4.73 -1.44 9.06
CA LEU A 14 -3.76 -0.98 10.04
C LEU A 14 -3.02 0.27 9.54
N TYR A 15 -2.50 0.24 8.31
CA TYR A 15 -1.76 1.36 7.74
C TYR A 15 -2.64 2.60 7.52
N ARG A 16 -3.90 2.43 7.13
CA ARG A 16 -4.89 3.53 7.08
C ARG A 16 -5.05 4.18 8.45
N LYS A 17 -5.14 3.39 9.54
CA LYS A 17 -5.20 3.93 10.92
C LYS A 17 -3.94 4.71 11.30
N PHE A 18 -2.77 4.32 10.80
CA PHE A 18 -1.51 5.06 10.99
C PHE A 18 -1.35 6.29 10.06
N GLY A 19 -2.38 6.63 9.28
CA GLY A 19 -2.38 7.79 8.39
C GLY A 19 -1.63 7.57 7.07
N PHE A 20 -1.50 6.31 6.63
CA PHE A 20 -1.10 6.02 5.25
C PHE A 20 -2.32 6.04 4.34
N GLU A 21 -2.14 6.60 3.15
CA GLU A 21 -3.15 6.65 2.11
C GLU A 21 -2.71 5.79 0.92
N THR A 22 -3.68 5.25 0.18
CA THR A 22 -3.39 4.48 -1.04
C THR A 22 -2.92 5.43 -2.13
N ALA A 23 -1.67 5.25 -2.56
CA ALA A 23 -1.04 6.01 -3.64
C ALA A 23 -1.25 5.37 -5.02
N GLY A 24 -1.47 4.05 -5.09
CA GLY A 24 -1.72 3.34 -6.34
C GLY A 24 -1.91 1.83 -6.18
N LEU A 25 -2.44 1.18 -7.22
CA LEU A 25 -2.55 -0.28 -7.33
C LEU A 25 -1.63 -0.76 -8.45
N PHE A 26 -0.72 -1.66 -8.13
CA PHE A 26 0.10 -2.35 -9.12
C PHE A 26 -0.48 -3.73 -9.36
N ARG A 27 -1.06 -3.91 -10.55
CA ARG A 27 -1.60 -5.21 -10.97
C ARG A 27 -0.49 -6.13 -11.42
N ASP A 28 -0.62 -7.41 -11.09
CA ASP A 28 0.32 -8.46 -11.47
C ASP A 28 1.79 -8.07 -11.18
N TYR A 29 2.03 -7.44 -10.03
CA TYR A 29 3.34 -6.87 -9.72
C TYR A 29 4.25 -7.84 -8.97
N ALA A 30 3.68 -8.74 -8.18
CA ALA A 30 4.42 -9.72 -7.42
C ALA A 30 4.03 -11.14 -7.85
N VAL A 31 5.00 -12.06 -7.90
CA VAL A 31 4.72 -13.49 -8.09
C VAL A 31 4.84 -14.19 -6.76
N ARG A 32 3.80 -14.93 -6.37
CA ARG A 32 3.81 -15.81 -5.20
C ARG A 32 3.15 -17.13 -5.59
N ASP A 33 3.79 -18.23 -5.25
CA ASP A 33 3.27 -19.59 -5.54
C ASP A 33 2.91 -19.77 -7.04
N GLY A 34 3.65 -19.12 -7.94
CA GLY A 34 3.42 -19.14 -9.39
C GLY A 34 2.24 -18.29 -9.88
N GLN A 35 1.56 -17.57 -8.99
CA GLN A 35 0.47 -16.66 -9.32
C GLN A 35 0.93 -15.21 -9.28
N TRP A 36 0.45 -14.42 -10.23
CA TRP A 36 0.59 -12.98 -10.21
C TRP A 36 -0.40 -12.40 -9.19
N LEU A 37 0.12 -11.54 -8.32
CA LEU A 37 -0.61 -10.89 -7.26
C LEU A 37 -0.51 -9.38 -7.42
N ASP A 38 -1.63 -8.75 -7.11
CA ASP A 38 -1.73 -7.31 -7.02
C ASP A 38 -1.09 -6.80 -5.73
N THR A 39 -0.44 -5.64 -5.82
CA THR A 39 0.11 -4.94 -4.65
C THR A 39 -0.42 -3.52 -4.59
N LEU A 40 -0.63 -3.02 -3.37
CA LEU A 40 -1.09 -1.66 -3.14
C LEU A 40 0.07 -0.80 -2.68
N SER A 41 0.34 0.27 -3.41
CA SER A 41 1.23 1.32 -2.94
C SER A 41 0.50 2.19 -1.94
N MET A 42 1.05 2.33 -0.73
CA MET A 42 0.56 3.27 0.26
C MET A 42 1.67 4.24 0.68
N ALA A 43 1.32 5.52 0.77
CA ALA A 43 2.22 6.58 1.18
C ALA A 43 1.57 7.41 2.28
N ARG A 44 2.36 7.81 3.27
CA ARG A 44 1.96 8.81 4.25
C ARG A 44 2.51 10.15 3.79
N LEU A 45 1.63 11.03 3.34
CA LEU A 45 2.00 12.39 3.03
C LEU A 45 2.12 13.16 4.34
N ARG A 46 3.36 13.33 4.82
CA ARG A 46 3.62 14.31 5.87
C ARG A 46 3.49 15.67 5.21
N ARG A 47 2.41 16.39 5.51
CA ARG A 47 2.31 17.82 5.16
C ARG A 47 3.50 18.51 5.83
N SER A 48 4.56 18.72 5.06
CA SER A 48 5.61 19.65 5.46
C SER A 48 4.93 21.01 5.41
N THR A 49 4.44 21.47 6.55
CA THR A 49 4.10 22.87 6.73
C THR A 49 5.41 23.63 6.56
N ARG A 50 5.68 24.06 5.33
CA ARG A 50 6.67 25.12 5.08
C ARG A 50 6.01 26.39 5.62
N ALA A 51 6.38 26.72 6.86
CA ALA A 51 6.25 28.07 7.38
C ALA A 51 7.32 28.96 6.74
#